data_AF-A0A2L0J9G2-F1
#
_entry.id   AF-A0A2L0J9G2-F1
#
_cell.length_a   1.000
_cell.length_b   1.000
_cell.length_c   1.000
_cell.angle_alpha   90.00
_cell.angle_beta   90.00
_cell.angle_gamma   90.00
#
_symmetry.space_group_name_H-M   'P 1'
#
loop_
_entity.id
_entity.type
_entity.pdbx_description
1 polymer ?
#
loop_
_entity_poly.entity_id
_entity_poly.type
_entity_poly.pdbx_seq_one_letter_code
_entity_poly.pdbx_strand_id
1 'polypeptide(L)' 'MKQGLSVSEVMCRIQQAQTVLTMWLHTMTTDDGEAPDMVDAVLTILDGLADALAVESDK' A
#
# COMPACT_ATOMS: atom_id res chain seq x y z
N MET A 1 -22.08 -4.12 6.72
CA MET A 1 -21.67 -2.76 7.13
C MET A 1 -20.24 -2.58 6.69
N LYS A 2 -19.95 -1.75 5.67
CA LYS A 2 -18.57 -1.38 5.34
C LYS A 2 -18.12 -0.42 6.44
N GLN A 3 -17.35 -0.91 7.42
CA GLN A 3 -16.68 -0.03 8.36
C GLN A 3 -15.61 0.72 7.54
N GLY A 4 -15.75 2.03 7.40
CA GLY A 4 -14.74 2.84 6.73
C GLY A 4 -13.41 2.70 7.47
N LEU A 5 -12.32 2.56 6.73
CA LEU A 5 -10.97 2.60 7.30
C LEU A 5 -10.76 3.97 7.95
N SER A 6 -10.25 3.98 9.18
CA SER A 6 -9.84 5.22 9.86
C SER A 6 -8.59 5.83 9.20
N VAL A 7 -8.40 7.15 9.32
CA VAL A 7 -7.18 7.85 8.87
C VAL A 7 -5.90 7.17 9.35
N SER A 8 -5.91 6.70 10.59
CA SER A 8 -4.77 6.00 11.19
C SER A 8 -4.42 4.72 10.44
N GLU A 9 -5.44 3.94 10.06
CA GLU A 9 -5.26 2.72 9.26
C GLU A 9 -4.79 3.02 7.84
N VAL A 10 -5.34 4.08 7.22
CA VAL A 10 -4.91 4.55 5.89
C VAL A 10 -3.43 4.96 5.93
N MET A 11 -3.02 5.79 6.89
CA MET A 11 -1.62 6.22 7.05
C MET A 11 -0.69 5.04 7.32
N CYS A 12 -1.11 4.09 8.16
CA CYS A 12 -0.32 2.89 8.46
C CYS A 12 -0.10 2.03 7.21
N ARG A 13 -1.14 1.85 6.36
CA ARG A 13 -1.01 1.10 5.09
C ARG A 13 -0.12 1.83 4.09
N ILE A 14 -0.18 3.16 4.00
CA ILE A 14 0.75 3.94 3.17
C ILE A 14 2.21 3.73 3.60
N GLN A 15 2.48 3.77 4.91
CA GLN A 15 3.83 3.51 5.44
C GLN A 15 4.32 2.07 5.16
N GLN A 16 3.42 1.09 5.21
CA GLN A 16 3.74 -0.29 4.83
C GLN A 16 4.10 -0.40 3.35
N ALA A 17 3.32 0.23 2.45
CA ALA A 17 3.63 0.24 1.02
C ALA A 17 4.99 0.90 0.72
N GLN A 18 5.28 2.03 1.38
CA GLN A 18 6.58 2.71 1.26
C GLN A 18 7.75 1.83 1.74
N THR A 19 7.54 1.05 2.79
CA THR A 19 8.54 0.11 3.32
C THR A 19 8.85 -0.99 2.31
N VAL A 20 7.82 -1.60 1.72
CA VAL A 20 7.97 -2.65 0.70
C VAL A 20 8.69 -2.10 -0.54
N LEU A 21 8.31 -0.92 -1.02
CA LEU A 21 8.97 -0.25 -2.15
C LEU A 21 10.44 0.09 -1.85
N THR A 22 10.76 0.49 -0.61
CA THR A 22 12.14 0.78 -0.20
C THR A 22 12.98 -0.50 -0.14
N MET A 23 12.42 -1.59 0.40
CA MET A 23 13.06 -2.91 0.37
C MET A 23 13.33 -3.33 -1.06
N TRP A 24 12.34 -3.19 -1.95
CA TRP A 24 12.49 -3.55 -3.36
C TRP A 24 13.57 -2.75 -4.08
N LEU A 25 13.61 -1.43 -3.85
CA LEU A 25 14.62 -0.56 -4.43
C LEU A 25 16.04 -0.97 -4.00
N HIS A 26 16.21 -1.43 -2.76
CA HIS A 26 17.49 -1.94 -2.27
C HIS A 26 17.83 -3.35 -2.80
N THR A 27 16.83 -4.21 -3.05
CA THR A 27 17.05 -5.58 -3.55
C THR A 27 17.27 -5.63 -5.07
N MET A 28 16.78 -4.64 -5.84
CA MET A 28 16.99 -4.48 -7.29
C MET A 28 18.46 -4.36 -7.77
N THR A 29 19.45 -4.46 -6.87
CA THR A 29 20.86 -4.57 -7.26
C THR A 29 21.19 -5.91 -7.95
N THR A 30 20.25 -6.84 -7.93
CA THR A 30 20.25 -8.09 -8.69
C THR A 30 18.88 -8.25 -9.33
N ASP A 31 18.80 -8.52 -10.64
CA ASP A 31 17.53 -8.88 -11.30
C ASP A 31 17.22 -10.34 -10.96
N ASP A 32 16.61 -10.54 -9.80
CA ASP A 32 16.31 -11.84 -9.18
C ASP A 32 14.89 -12.35 -9.49
N GLY A 33 14.11 -11.61 -10.29
CA GLY A 33 12.79 -12.04 -10.76
C GLY A 33 11.63 -11.81 -9.77
N GLU A 34 11.90 -11.24 -8.60
CA GLU A 34 10.92 -10.97 -7.52
C GLU A 34 10.09 -9.68 -7.74
N ALA A 35 10.35 -8.97 -8.84
CA ALA A 35 9.64 -7.74 -9.21
C ALA A 35 8.11 -7.87 -9.28
N PRO A 36 7.53 -8.95 -9.85
CA PRO A 36 6.08 -9.12 -9.91
C PRO A 36 5.43 -9.28 -8.52
N ASP A 37 6.07 -10.03 -7.61
CA ASP A 37 5.54 -10.31 -6.26
C ASP A 37 5.54 -9.05 -5.38
N MET A 38 6.58 -8.21 -5.52
CA MET A 38 6.66 -6.90 -4.87
C MET A 38 5.56 -5.94 -5.33
N VAL A 39 5.27 -5.93 -6.63
CA VAL A 39 4.20 -5.10 -7.20
C VAL A 39 2.83 -5.56 -6.70
N ASP A 40 2.58 -6.87 -6.64
CA ASP A 40 1.33 -7.43 -6.12
C ASP A 40 1.12 -7.11 -4.63
N ALA A 41 2.18 -7.19 -3.83
CA ALA A 41 2.15 -6.80 -2.42
C ALA A 41 1.79 -5.31 -2.24
N VAL A 42 2.39 -4.42 -3.03
CA VAL A 42 2.07 -2.98 -2.98
C VAL A 42 0.64 -2.70 -3.41
N LEU A 43 0.15 -3.35 -4.48
CA LEU A 43 -1.23 -3.22 -4.93
C LEU A 43 -2.22 -3.66 -3.85
N THR A 44 -1.96 -4.79 -3.19
CA THR A 44 -2.76 -5.30 -2.07
C THR A 44 -2.76 -4.33 -0.88
N ILE A 45 -1.60 -3.74 -0.55
CA ILE A 45 -1.50 -2.77 0.55
C ILE A 45 -2.28 -1.50 0.23
N LEU A 46 -2.33 -1.07 -1.03
CA LEU A 46 -3.03 0.15 -1.46
C LEU A 46 -4.53 -0.07 -1.74
N ASP A 47 -4.98 -1.32 -1.86
CA ASP A 47 -6.37 -1.64 -2.19
C ASP A 47 -7.38 -1.06 -1.17
N GLY A 48 -8.39 -0.37 -1.69
CA GLY A 48 -9.46 0.25 -0.90
C GLY A 48 -9.07 1.52 -0.11
N LEU A 49 -7.81 1.99 -0.16
CA LEU A 49 -7.42 3.25 0.50
C LEU A 49 -8.08 4.46 -0.14
N ALA A 50 -8.14 4.51 -1.48
CA ALA A 50 -8.75 5.63 -2.21
C ALA A 50 -10.24 5.77 -1.86
N ASP A 51 -10.95 4.64 -1.78
CA ASP A 51 -12.36 4.62 -1.39
C ASP A 51 -12.56 5.08 0.07
N ALA A 52 -11.65 4.71 0.97
CA ALA A 52 -11.70 5.16 2.36
C ALA A 52 -11.49 6.67 2.52
N LEU A 53 -10.51 7.23 1.79
CA LEU A 53 -10.24 8.68 1.77
C LEU A 53 -11.38 9.48 1.14
N ALA A 54 -12.02 8.96 0.10
CA ALA A 54 -13.16 9.59 -0.53
C ALA A 54 -14.38 9.65 0.42
N VAL A 55 -14.61 8.60 1.21
CA VAL A 55 -15.68 8.57 2.23
C VAL A 55 -15.44 9.55 3.37
N GLU A 56 -14.18 9.82 3.73
CA GLU A 56 -13.85 10.83 4.74
C GLU A 56 -13.97 12.27 4.21
N SER A 57 -13.61 12.50 2.95
CA SER A 57 -13.64 13.85 2.34
C SER A 57 -15.05 14.38 2.06
N ASP A 58 -16.06 13.49 2.03
CA ASP A 58 -17.47 13.83 1.83
C ASP A 58 -18.21 14.14 3.15
N LYS A 59 -17.50 14.11 4.29
CA LYS A 59 -18.04 14.35 5.65
C LYS A 59 -17.72 15.74 6.18
#